data_AF-A0A9D6I4X3-F1
#
_entry.id   AF-A0A9D6I4X3-F1
#
_cell.length_a   1.000
_cell.length_b   1.000
_cell.length_c   1.000
_cell.angle_alpha   90.00
_cell.angle_beta   90.00
_cell.angle_gamma   90.00
#
_symmetry.space_group_name_H-M   'P 1'
#
loop_
_entity.id
_entity.type
_entity.pdbx_description
1 polymer ?
#
loop_
_entity_poly.entity_id
_entity_poly.type
_entity_poly.pdbx_seq_one_letter_code
_entity_poly.pdbx_strand_id
1 'polypeptide(L)'
;MENKDKQIAVIETDKGTIRFRLYDSAAPKTVANFVKLTESGFYDGVKFHRVIEDFMIQTGDPLSRDESKKDQWGTGGSGNKFDDEINPWSLELDAGTIRSLQEQGYVYNRNLSSRKNTVGAVSMANSGPNTNDSQFFIITQKDQPHLNGKHTVFGEVIEGMETVLAIRQDDIIKKITIEKEGEKTDTKTITEDVSSDANNIISNPTIEATTTSGQPIKIELAE
;
A
#
# COMPACT_ATOMS: atom_id res chain seq x y z
N MET A 1 14.76 -20.16 7.63
CA MET A 1 14.61 -18.70 7.84
C MET A 1 13.12 -18.41 7.84
N GLU A 2 12.63 -17.72 8.86
CA GLU A 2 11.22 -17.35 8.92
C GLU A 2 10.91 -16.33 7.82
N ASN A 3 9.87 -16.59 7.00
CA ASN A 3 9.40 -15.62 6.03
C ASN A 3 8.88 -14.40 6.80
N LYS A 4 9.56 -13.25 6.66
CA LYS A 4 9.17 -11.99 7.32
C LYS A 4 8.08 -11.24 6.56
N ASP A 5 7.88 -11.57 5.29
CA ASP A 5 6.98 -10.86 4.37
C ASP A 5 5.53 -11.38 4.54
N LYS A 6 5.00 -11.27 5.76
CA LYS A 6 3.68 -11.80 6.15
C LYS A 6 2.63 -10.70 6.30
N GLN A 7 2.92 -9.46 5.92
CA GLN A 7 2.00 -8.34 6.08
C GLN A 7 1.35 -7.99 4.74
N ILE A 8 0.02 -7.82 4.75
CA ILE A 8 -0.77 -7.38 3.61
C ILE A 8 -1.34 -6.00 3.94
N ALA A 9 -1.06 -5.02 3.08
CA ALA A 9 -1.73 -3.73 3.13
C ALA A 9 -2.97 -3.75 2.26
N VAL A 10 -4.08 -3.21 2.78
CA VAL A 10 -5.38 -3.20 2.13
C VAL A 10 -5.83 -1.76 1.97
N ILE A 11 -5.88 -1.27 0.73
CA ILE A 11 -6.37 0.06 0.40
C ILE A 11 -7.83 -0.03 0.00
N GLU A 12 -8.70 0.66 0.73
CA GLU A 12 -10.11 0.82 0.39
C GLU A 12 -10.32 2.10 -0.43
N THR A 13 -11.05 2.00 -1.53
CA THR A 13 -11.41 3.13 -2.41
C THR A 13 -12.87 3.03 -2.86
N ASP A 14 -13.37 4.03 -3.59
CA ASP A 14 -14.67 3.93 -4.29
C ASP A 14 -14.64 2.99 -5.51
N LYS A 15 -13.45 2.60 -5.98
CA LYS A 15 -13.29 1.68 -7.14
C LYS A 15 -13.18 0.22 -6.74
N GLY A 16 -13.14 -0.06 -5.44
CA GLY A 16 -12.88 -1.38 -4.88
C GLY A 16 -11.66 -1.36 -3.96
N THR A 17 -11.17 -2.56 -3.69
CA THR A 17 -10.06 -2.79 -2.76
C THR A 17 -8.80 -3.18 -3.52
N ILE A 18 -7.64 -2.69 -3.07
CA ILE A 18 -6.33 -3.09 -3.55
C ILE A 18 -5.61 -3.76 -2.38
N ARG A 19 -5.14 -4.99 -2.56
CA ARG A 19 -4.36 -5.72 -1.55
C ARG A 19 -2.96 -5.94 -2.07
N PHE A 20 -1.95 -5.56 -1.30
CA PHE A 20 -0.56 -5.77 -1.67
C PHE A 20 0.26 -6.33 -0.50
N ARG A 21 1.15 -7.27 -0.82
CA ARG A 21 2.10 -7.84 0.14
C ARG A 21 3.23 -6.85 0.39
N LEU A 22 3.64 -6.71 1.65
CA LEU A 22 4.80 -5.92 2.05
C LEU A 22 6.06 -6.80 2.11
N TYR A 23 7.19 -6.24 1.66
CA TYR A 23 8.48 -6.92 1.61
C TYR A 23 9.42 -6.43 2.72
N ASP A 24 9.12 -6.77 3.98
CA ASP A 24 9.96 -6.49 5.14
C ASP A 24 11.42 -6.94 4.95
N SER A 25 11.63 -8.04 4.23
CA SER A 25 12.95 -8.57 3.91
C SER A 25 13.75 -7.73 2.90
N ALA A 26 13.05 -7.01 2.01
CA ALA A 26 13.67 -6.21 0.96
C ALA A 26 13.84 -4.74 1.35
N ALA A 27 12.89 -4.19 2.13
CA ALA A 27 12.81 -2.78 2.46
C ALA A 27 12.28 -2.54 3.90
N PRO A 28 12.99 -3.01 4.95
CA PRO A 28 12.49 -3.00 6.32
C PRO A 28 12.17 -1.60 6.86
N LYS A 29 12.97 -0.56 6.57
CA LYS A 29 12.69 0.81 7.03
C LYS A 29 11.48 1.40 6.33
N THR A 30 11.37 1.14 5.03
CA THR A 30 10.28 1.63 4.17
C THR A 30 8.95 1.02 4.61
N VAL A 31 8.93 -0.31 4.82
CA VAL A 31 7.75 -1.01 5.34
C VAL A 31 7.39 -0.51 6.74
N ALA A 32 8.36 -0.40 7.66
CA ALA A 32 8.09 0.09 9.01
C ALA A 32 7.50 1.52 9.01
N ASN A 33 8.02 2.41 8.15
CA ASN A 33 7.47 3.75 8.00
C ASN A 33 6.04 3.73 7.42
N PHE A 34 5.81 2.94 6.36
CA PHE A 34 4.50 2.80 5.73
C PHE A 34 3.44 2.27 6.71
N VAL A 35 3.77 1.22 7.47
CA VAL A 35 2.89 0.63 8.50
C VAL A 35 2.58 1.66 9.58
N LYS A 36 3.60 2.34 10.14
CA LYS A 36 3.40 3.38 11.15
C LYS A 36 2.46 4.48 10.69
N LEU A 37 2.62 4.98 9.47
CA LEU A 37 1.75 6.01 8.89
C LEU A 37 0.32 5.49 8.66
N THR A 38 0.20 4.25 8.19
CA THR A 38 -1.10 3.58 8.03
C THR A 38 -1.84 3.48 9.36
N GLU A 39 -1.19 2.98 10.40
CA GLU A 39 -1.78 2.80 11.74
C GLU A 39 -2.20 4.12 12.40
N SER A 40 -1.57 5.24 12.03
CA SER A 40 -1.97 6.57 12.50
C SER A 40 -3.08 7.23 11.67
N GLY A 41 -3.65 6.54 10.67
CA GLY A 41 -4.64 7.11 9.73
C GLY A 41 -4.05 8.16 8.79
N PHE A 42 -2.72 8.19 8.60
CA PHE A 42 -2.04 9.24 7.81
C PHE A 42 -2.46 9.25 6.34
N TYR A 43 -2.99 8.15 5.81
CA TYR A 43 -3.43 8.04 4.41
C TYR A 43 -4.93 8.26 4.20
N ASP A 44 -5.73 8.34 5.26
CA ASP A 44 -7.20 8.43 5.16
C ASP A 44 -7.63 9.75 4.51
N GLY A 45 -8.31 9.68 3.37
CA GLY A 45 -8.71 10.84 2.55
C GLY A 45 -7.61 11.41 1.64
N VAL A 46 -6.41 10.82 1.61
CA VAL A 46 -5.36 11.17 0.64
C VAL A 46 -5.79 10.78 -0.76
N LYS A 47 -5.47 11.60 -1.76
CA LYS A 47 -5.80 11.35 -3.16
C LYS A 47 -4.64 10.73 -3.93
N PHE A 48 -5.02 9.95 -4.94
CA PHE A 48 -4.19 9.63 -6.09
C PHE A 48 -4.00 10.90 -6.94
N HIS A 49 -3.11 11.77 -6.47
CA HIS A 49 -2.88 13.11 -7.04
C HIS A 49 -2.15 13.08 -8.38
N ARG A 50 -1.55 11.94 -8.76
CA ARG A 50 -0.87 11.78 -10.04
C ARG A 50 -1.13 10.39 -10.61
N VAL A 51 -1.87 10.34 -11.71
CA VAL A 51 -2.19 9.12 -12.46
C VAL A 51 -1.68 9.29 -13.87
N ILE A 52 -0.77 8.42 -14.30
CA ILE A 52 -0.20 8.43 -15.64
C ILE A 52 -0.50 7.10 -16.31
N GLU A 53 -1.28 7.15 -17.38
CA GLU A 53 -1.62 5.99 -18.20
C GLU A 53 -0.34 5.26 -18.66
N ASP A 54 -0.39 3.92 -18.68
CA ASP A 54 0.74 3.04 -18.98
C ASP A 54 1.97 3.13 -18.07
N PHE A 55 1.90 3.92 -16.99
CA PHE A 55 3.05 4.15 -16.11
C PHE A 55 2.74 3.75 -14.66
N MET A 56 2.00 4.58 -13.93
CA MET A 56 1.76 4.37 -12.50
C MET A 56 0.61 5.24 -11.97
N ILE A 57 0.11 4.84 -10.79
CA ILE A 57 -0.72 5.69 -9.92
C ILE A 57 0.09 6.06 -8.68
N GLN A 58 0.20 7.35 -8.36
CA GLN A 58 0.95 7.89 -7.23
C GLN A 58 0.03 8.57 -6.22
N THR A 59 0.29 8.31 -4.95
CA THR A 59 -0.51 8.75 -3.80
C THR A 59 0.39 8.98 -2.57
N GLY A 60 -0.20 9.23 -1.40
CA GLY A 60 0.51 9.36 -0.13
C GLY A 60 0.93 10.79 0.24
N ASP A 61 0.48 11.81 -0.50
CA ASP A 61 0.69 13.22 -0.15
C ASP A 61 -0.46 13.73 0.75
N PRO A 62 -0.21 14.11 2.01
CA PRO A 62 -1.26 14.61 2.90
C PRO A 62 -1.90 15.94 2.46
N LEU A 63 -1.21 16.76 1.67
CA LEU A 63 -1.75 18.01 1.14
C LEU A 63 -2.90 17.75 0.15
N SER A 64 -2.94 16.56 -0.45
CA SER A 64 -3.97 16.18 -1.42
C SER A 64 -5.40 16.13 -0.85
N ARG A 65 -5.53 16.10 0.48
CA ARG A 65 -6.83 16.22 1.16
C ARG A 65 -7.50 17.58 0.92
N ASP A 66 -6.69 18.62 0.74
CA ASP A 66 -7.15 20.00 0.67
C ASP A 66 -7.10 20.49 -0.79
N GLU A 67 -8.28 20.64 -1.40
CA GLU A 67 -8.43 21.18 -2.77
C GLU A 67 -7.86 22.59 -2.91
N SER A 68 -7.82 23.40 -1.85
CA SER A 68 -7.20 24.72 -1.90
C SER A 68 -5.68 24.68 -2.09
N LYS A 69 -5.07 23.50 -1.88
CA LYS A 69 -3.64 23.26 -2.04
C LYS A 69 -3.30 22.47 -3.30
N LYS A 70 -4.20 22.40 -4.28
CA LYS A 70 -4.01 21.59 -5.50
C LYS A 70 -2.68 21.83 -6.21
N ASP A 71 -2.23 23.08 -6.26
CA ASP A 71 -0.95 23.46 -6.86
C ASP A 71 0.29 22.96 -6.09
N GLN A 72 0.10 22.48 -4.86
CA GLN A 72 1.15 21.93 -3.99
C GLN A 72 1.11 20.41 -3.89
N TRP A 73 0.15 19.74 -4.53
CA TRP A 73 0.07 18.28 -4.49
C TRP A 73 1.30 17.66 -5.18
N GLY A 74 1.77 16.55 -4.61
CA GLY A 74 3.05 15.91 -4.92
C GLY A 74 4.23 16.45 -4.11
N THR A 75 4.07 17.49 -3.29
CA THR A 75 5.18 18.09 -2.50
C THR A 75 5.09 17.82 -1.00
N GLY A 76 3.93 17.37 -0.51
CA GLY A 76 3.77 17.07 0.91
C GLY A 76 4.35 15.71 1.31
N GLY A 77 4.43 15.51 2.62
CA GLY A 77 4.95 14.28 3.20
C GLY A 77 4.71 14.22 4.72
N SER A 78 5.22 13.19 5.39
CA SER A 78 5.16 13.09 6.85
C SER A 78 6.14 14.06 7.54
N GLY A 79 7.12 14.56 6.79
CA GLY A 79 8.20 15.41 7.31
C GLY A 79 9.40 14.62 7.85
N ASN A 80 9.36 13.28 7.82
CA ASN A 80 10.43 12.41 8.31
C ASN A 80 11.10 11.70 7.13
N LYS A 81 12.14 12.32 6.58
CA LYS A 81 12.87 11.75 5.44
C LYS A 81 13.77 10.58 5.86
N PHE A 82 13.93 9.60 4.97
CA PHE A 82 14.83 8.47 5.18
C PHE A 82 15.49 7.97 3.89
N ASP A 83 16.59 7.23 4.08
CA ASP A 83 17.45 6.71 3.01
C ASP A 83 16.75 5.66 2.14
N ASP A 84 17.26 5.47 0.91
CA ASP A 84 16.81 4.40 0.02
C ASP A 84 17.24 3.01 0.53
N GLU A 85 16.42 1.98 0.25
CA GLU A 85 16.72 0.58 0.57
C GLU A 85 16.89 -0.23 -0.71
N ILE A 86 18.03 -0.03 -1.38
CA ILE A 86 18.28 -0.57 -2.72
C ILE A 86 19.58 -1.37 -2.78
N ASN A 87 19.49 -2.55 -3.38
CA ASN A 87 20.59 -3.39 -3.85
C ASN A 87 20.51 -3.52 -5.37
N PRO A 88 21.24 -2.71 -6.15
CA PRO A 88 21.15 -2.78 -7.60
C PRO A 88 21.76 -4.06 -8.17
N TRP A 89 22.62 -4.76 -7.41
CA TRP A 89 23.18 -6.04 -7.83
C TRP A 89 22.13 -7.16 -7.80
N SER A 90 21.19 -7.14 -6.84
CA SER A 90 20.05 -8.09 -6.85
C SER A 90 19.03 -7.77 -7.94
N LEU A 91 19.08 -6.56 -8.50
CA LEU A 91 18.27 -6.14 -9.64
C LEU A 91 18.93 -6.44 -10.99
N GLU A 92 20.14 -7.01 -10.98
CA GLU A 92 20.93 -7.33 -12.17
C GLU A 92 21.27 -6.10 -13.04
N LEU A 93 21.42 -4.92 -12.41
CA LEU A 93 21.87 -3.74 -13.13
C LEU A 93 23.34 -3.87 -13.53
N ASP A 94 23.68 -3.38 -14.71
CA ASP A 94 25.06 -3.39 -15.19
C ASP A 94 25.94 -2.41 -14.39
N ALA A 95 27.25 -2.68 -14.39
CA ALA A 95 28.21 -1.89 -13.61
C ALA A 95 28.27 -0.42 -14.02
N GLY A 96 28.03 -0.10 -15.30
CA GLY A 96 27.99 1.28 -15.80
C GLY A 96 26.80 2.04 -15.23
N THR A 97 25.62 1.44 -15.27
CA THR A 97 24.40 1.98 -14.64
C THR A 97 24.59 2.18 -13.14
N ILE A 98 25.12 1.18 -12.42
CA ILE A 98 25.36 1.29 -10.97
C ILE A 98 26.29 2.47 -10.66
N ARG A 99 27.40 2.57 -11.38
CA ARG A 99 28.35 3.68 -11.20
C ARG A 99 27.70 5.03 -11.46
N SER A 100 26.93 5.16 -12.54
CA SER A 100 26.24 6.41 -12.88
C SER A 100 25.25 6.84 -11.81
N LEU A 101 24.52 5.89 -11.20
CA LEU A 101 23.59 6.20 -10.12
C LEU A 101 24.31 6.58 -8.82
N GLN A 102 25.44 5.94 -8.51
CA GLN A 102 26.26 6.34 -7.36
C GLN A 102 26.83 7.76 -7.54
N GLU A 103 27.24 8.13 -8.76
CA GLU A 103 27.69 9.49 -9.09
C GLU A 103 26.56 10.53 -8.94
N GLN A 104 25.29 10.11 -9.08
CA GLN A 104 24.11 10.94 -8.80
C GLN A 104 23.76 11.03 -7.31
N GLY A 105 24.44 10.27 -6.44
CA GLY A 105 24.27 10.30 -4.98
C GLY A 105 23.49 9.13 -4.38
N TYR A 106 23.09 8.13 -5.18
CA TYR A 106 22.45 6.93 -4.65
C TYR A 106 23.44 6.08 -3.82
N VAL A 107 22.99 5.67 -2.64
CA VAL A 107 23.75 4.82 -1.72
C VAL A 107 23.07 3.46 -1.64
N TYR A 108 23.86 2.40 -1.78
CA TYR A 108 23.34 1.04 -1.94
C TYR A 108 23.78 0.11 -0.82
N ASN A 109 22.87 -0.81 -0.45
CA ASN A 109 23.10 -1.83 0.56
C ASN A 109 23.11 -3.21 -0.09
N ARG A 110 24.28 -3.85 -0.12
CA ARG A 110 24.49 -5.17 -0.73
C ARG A 110 23.77 -6.33 -0.03
N ASN A 111 23.27 -6.11 1.19
CA ASN A 111 22.62 -7.15 1.98
C ASN A 111 21.11 -7.23 1.74
N LEU A 112 20.53 -6.32 0.96
CA LEU A 112 19.09 -6.33 0.65
C LEU A 112 18.79 -7.21 -0.55
N SER A 113 17.58 -7.77 -0.60
CA SER A 113 17.04 -8.48 -1.77
C SER A 113 16.02 -7.60 -2.48
N SER A 114 16.49 -6.54 -3.15
CA SER A 114 15.62 -5.57 -3.81
C SER A 114 14.82 -6.17 -4.96
N ARG A 115 13.64 -5.61 -5.21
CA ARG A 115 12.68 -6.05 -6.24
C ARG A 115 12.65 -5.05 -7.40
N LYS A 116 12.29 -5.54 -8.60
CA LYS A 116 12.18 -4.72 -9.82
C LYS A 116 10.82 -4.00 -9.84
N ASN A 117 10.76 -2.84 -10.48
CA ASN A 117 9.51 -2.10 -10.74
C ASN A 117 8.75 -2.77 -11.90
N THR A 118 8.21 -3.96 -11.66
CA THR A 118 7.33 -4.67 -12.58
C THR A 118 5.88 -4.22 -12.39
N VAL A 119 4.98 -4.58 -13.30
CA VAL A 119 3.53 -4.42 -13.12
C VAL A 119 3.09 -4.92 -11.74
N GLY A 120 2.31 -4.11 -11.02
CA GLY A 120 1.84 -4.39 -9.65
C GLY A 120 2.85 -4.06 -8.54
N ALA A 121 4.10 -3.71 -8.86
CA ALA A 121 5.07 -3.30 -7.85
C ALA A 121 4.63 -2.00 -7.14
N VAL A 122 4.76 -1.98 -5.81
CA VAL A 122 4.52 -0.83 -4.96
C VAL A 122 5.85 -0.26 -4.51
N SER A 123 6.10 0.99 -4.86
CA SER A 123 7.40 1.64 -4.73
C SER A 123 7.30 2.99 -4.04
N MET A 124 8.28 3.28 -3.19
CA MET A 124 8.37 4.56 -2.49
C MET A 124 8.79 5.67 -3.46
N ALA A 125 8.03 6.76 -3.49
CA ALA A 125 8.37 7.95 -4.25
C ALA A 125 9.43 8.76 -3.51
N ASN A 126 10.31 9.42 -4.26
CA ASN A 126 11.34 10.30 -3.74
C ASN A 126 11.61 11.42 -4.75
N SER A 127 12.34 12.44 -4.32
CA SER A 127 12.77 13.57 -5.16
C SER A 127 14.27 13.49 -5.49
N GLY A 128 14.80 12.27 -5.54
CA GLY A 128 16.24 11.98 -5.63
C GLY A 128 16.74 11.13 -4.47
N PRO A 129 18.05 10.83 -4.45
CA PRO A 129 18.63 9.91 -3.47
C PRO A 129 18.31 10.28 -2.02
N ASN A 130 17.91 9.28 -1.23
CA ASN A 130 17.70 9.38 0.21
C ASN A 130 16.66 10.44 0.63
N THR A 131 15.60 10.60 -0.17
CA THR A 131 14.51 11.55 0.11
C THR A 131 13.14 10.89 0.23
N ASN A 132 13.10 9.59 0.57
CA ASN A 132 11.84 8.89 0.83
C ASN A 132 11.10 9.54 2.00
N ASP A 133 9.77 9.52 1.95
CA ASP A 133 8.91 10.04 3.01
C ASP A 133 7.60 9.22 3.07
N SER A 134 6.47 9.74 2.59
CA SER A 134 5.18 9.06 2.68
C SER A 134 4.54 8.73 1.33
N GLN A 135 5.00 9.36 0.25
CA GLN A 135 4.40 9.15 -1.06
C GLN A 135 4.87 7.84 -1.68
N PHE A 136 3.95 7.09 -2.30
CA PHE A 136 4.27 5.85 -3.00
C PHE A 136 3.48 5.76 -4.30
N PHE A 137 3.90 4.86 -5.17
CA PHE A 137 3.22 4.59 -6.42
C PHE A 137 3.08 3.08 -6.70
N ILE A 138 2.10 2.73 -7.51
CA ILE A 138 1.86 1.38 -8.01
C ILE A 138 2.05 1.36 -9.52
N ILE A 139 2.91 0.47 -10.03
CA ILE A 139 3.12 0.28 -11.47
C ILE A 139 1.88 -0.40 -12.09
N THR A 140 1.37 0.15 -13.19
CA THR A 140 0.07 -0.27 -13.75
C THR A 140 0.18 -1.27 -14.89
N GLN A 141 0.52 -0.85 -16.11
CA GLN A 141 0.34 -1.68 -17.31
C GLN A 141 1.65 -2.19 -17.92
N LYS A 142 2.77 -1.51 -17.66
CA LYS A 142 4.09 -1.85 -18.21
C LYS A 142 5.14 -1.79 -17.12
N ASP A 143 6.10 -2.72 -17.17
CA ASP A 143 7.27 -2.68 -16.31
C ASP A 143 8.05 -1.38 -16.54
N GLN A 144 8.62 -0.84 -15.46
CA GLN A 144 9.35 0.43 -15.46
C GLN A 144 10.81 0.22 -15.06
N PRO A 145 11.62 -0.49 -15.89
CA PRO A 145 12.99 -0.84 -15.54
C PRO A 145 13.90 0.37 -15.32
N HIS A 146 13.58 1.53 -15.90
CA HIS A 146 14.32 2.77 -15.71
C HIS A 146 14.21 3.38 -14.29
N LEU A 147 13.28 2.87 -13.47
CA LEU A 147 13.11 3.20 -12.05
C LEU A 147 13.92 2.26 -11.13
N ASN A 148 14.40 1.12 -11.65
CA ASN A 148 15.23 0.20 -10.90
C ASN A 148 16.55 0.88 -10.51
N GLY A 149 16.94 0.73 -9.25
CA GLY A 149 18.11 1.44 -8.72
C GLY A 149 17.83 2.84 -8.20
N LYS A 150 16.61 3.38 -8.39
CA LYS A 150 16.23 4.76 -8.00
C LYS A 150 15.11 4.83 -6.97
N HIS A 151 14.22 3.84 -6.95
CA HIS A 151 13.09 3.77 -6.03
C HIS A 151 13.09 2.43 -5.29
N THR A 152 12.72 2.48 -4.02
CA THR A 152 12.61 1.30 -3.15
C THR A 152 11.26 0.62 -3.42
N VAL A 153 11.28 -0.54 -4.07
CA VAL A 153 10.10 -1.43 -4.14
C VAL A 153 9.91 -2.09 -2.78
N PHE A 154 8.79 -1.81 -2.12
CA PHE A 154 8.51 -2.31 -0.77
C PHE A 154 7.25 -3.19 -0.70
N GLY A 155 6.56 -3.38 -1.82
CA GLY A 155 5.45 -4.33 -1.90
C GLY A 155 5.04 -4.69 -3.32
N GLU A 156 4.01 -5.52 -3.44
CA GLU A 156 3.46 -6.00 -4.70
C GLU A 156 1.96 -6.30 -4.55
N VAL A 157 1.16 -5.80 -5.48
CA VAL A 157 -0.28 -6.07 -5.54
C VAL A 157 -0.52 -7.55 -5.76
N ILE A 158 -1.31 -8.15 -4.88
CA ILE A 158 -1.69 -9.57 -4.92
C ILE A 158 -3.18 -9.76 -5.30
N GLU A 159 -4.03 -8.76 -5.04
CA GLU A 159 -5.44 -8.74 -5.44
C GLU A 159 -5.88 -7.28 -5.73
N GLY A 160 -6.82 -7.09 -6.65
CA GLY A 160 -7.34 -5.75 -6.98
C GLY A 160 -6.54 -4.98 -8.04
N MET A 161 -5.85 -5.66 -8.96
CA MET A 161 -5.20 -4.96 -10.09
C MET A 161 -6.22 -4.28 -11.02
N GLU A 162 -7.42 -4.83 -11.15
CA GLU A 162 -8.54 -4.18 -11.83
C GLU A 162 -8.94 -2.86 -11.14
N THR A 163 -8.88 -2.81 -9.80
CA THR A 163 -9.09 -1.58 -9.03
C THR A 163 -7.97 -0.59 -9.32
N VAL A 164 -6.70 -1.03 -9.29
CA VAL A 164 -5.52 -0.20 -9.65
C VAL A 164 -5.69 0.43 -11.02
N LEU A 165 -6.15 -0.32 -12.01
CA LEU A 165 -6.37 0.16 -13.38
C LEU A 165 -7.61 1.08 -13.52
N ALA A 166 -8.57 0.97 -12.60
CA ALA A 166 -9.77 1.79 -12.57
C ALA A 166 -9.58 3.15 -11.85
N ILE A 167 -8.51 3.29 -11.06
CA ILE A 167 -8.18 4.54 -10.37
C ILE A 167 -7.97 5.67 -11.38
N ARG A 168 -8.61 6.80 -11.09
CA ARG A 168 -8.47 8.06 -11.83
C ARG A 168 -7.80 9.10 -10.95
N GLN A 169 -7.29 10.14 -11.60
CA GLN A 169 -6.76 11.30 -10.90
C GLN A 169 -7.83 11.85 -9.93
N ASP A 170 -7.37 12.20 -8.72
CA ASP A 170 -8.14 12.73 -7.61
C ASP A 170 -9.05 11.72 -6.88
N ASP A 171 -9.09 10.44 -7.30
CA ASP A 171 -9.71 9.38 -6.49
C ASP A 171 -9.05 9.30 -5.11
N ILE A 172 -9.81 8.88 -4.09
CA ILE A 172 -9.38 8.91 -2.69
C ILE A 172 -9.05 7.52 -2.14
N ILE A 173 -8.06 7.48 -1.26
CA ILE A 173 -7.91 6.42 -0.26
C ILE A 173 -8.93 6.68 0.83
N LYS A 174 -9.89 5.78 1.03
CA LYS A 174 -10.80 5.86 2.17
C LYS A 174 -10.10 5.47 3.46
N LYS A 175 -9.36 4.36 3.39
CA LYS A 175 -8.62 3.80 4.51
C LYS A 175 -7.52 2.88 4.00
N ILE A 176 -6.45 2.75 4.77
CA ILE A 176 -5.51 1.63 4.64
C ILE A 176 -5.51 0.83 5.95
N THR A 177 -5.53 -0.50 5.87
CA THR A 177 -5.33 -1.40 7.02
C THR A 177 -4.17 -2.37 6.75
N ILE A 178 -3.58 -2.89 7.82
CA ILE A 178 -2.54 -3.91 7.78
C ILE A 178 -3.12 -5.22 8.32
N GLU A 179 -3.06 -6.27 7.51
CA GLU A 179 -3.48 -7.62 7.85
C GLU A 179 -2.27 -8.57 7.86
N LYS A 180 -2.41 -9.73 8.50
CA LYS A 180 -1.44 -10.83 8.38
C LYS A 180 -1.85 -11.80 7.29
N GLU A 181 -0.89 -12.21 6.48
CA GLU A 181 -1.05 -13.23 5.46
C GLU A 181 -1.47 -14.56 6.10
N GLY A 182 -2.67 -15.04 5.74
CA GLY A 182 -3.28 -16.26 6.30
C GLY A 182 -4.34 -16.04 7.39
N GLU A 183 -4.50 -14.82 7.90
CA GLU A 183 -5.61 -14.42 8.77
C GLU A 183 -6.66 -13.70 7.91
N LYS A 184 -7.44 -14.44 7.11
CA LYS A 184 -8.63 -13.84 6.47
C LYS A 184 -9.68 -13.59 7.55
N THR A 185 -9.97 -12.33 7.86
CA THR A 185 -11.24 -11.96 8.49
C THR A 185 -12.33 -12.03 7.42
N ASP A 186 -12.99 -13.18 7.34
CA ASP A 186 -14.22 -13.32 6.56
C ASP A 186 -15.32 -12.48 7.24
N THR A 187 -15.53 -11.25 6.79
CA THR A 187 -16.80 -10.56 7.04
C THR A 187 -17.88 -11.22 6.19
N LYS A 188 -18.41 -12.34 6.69
CA LYS A 188 -19.58 -12.98 6.12
C LYS A 188 -20.79 -12.10 6.45
N THR A 189 -21.24 -11.31 5.48
CA THR A 189 -22.57 -10.68 5.54
C THR A 189 -23.59 -11.81 5.64
N ILE A 190 -24.21 -11.98 6.80
CA ILE A 190 -25.39 -12.84 6.93
C ILE A 190 -26.53 -12.08 6.25
N THR A 191 -26.88 -12.46 5.04
CA THR A 191 -28.22 -12.19 4.52
C THR A 191 -29.15 -13.20 5.18
N GLU A 192 -29.94 -12.75 6.15
CA GLU A 192 -31.05 -13.57 6.64
C GLU A 192 -32.04 -13.76 5.49
N ASP A 193 -32.29 -15.02 5.13
CA ASP A 193 -33.43 -15.39 4.28
C ASP A 193 -34.71 -14.94 5.00
N VAL A 194 -35.35 -13.89 4.48
CA VAL A 194 -36.65 -13.45 4.97
C VAL A 194 -37.68 -14.47 4.50
N SER A 195 -37.91 -15.50 5.32
CA SER A 195 -39.06 -16.40 5.16
C SER A 195 -40.34 -15.61 5.43
N SER A 196 -41.24 -15.62 4.46
CA SER A 196 -42.55 -14.97 4.52
C SER A 196 -43.51 -15.72 5.44
N ASP A 197 -43.33 -15.62 6.74
CA ASP A 197 -44.37 -15.99 7.71
C ASP A 197 -44.62 -14.81 8.65
N ALA A 198 -45.76 -14.16 8.45
CA ALA A 198 -46.22 -13.07 9.29
C ALA A 198 -46.55 -13.60 10.69
N ASN A 199 -45.66 -13.35 11.66
CA ASN A 199 -45.93 -13.08 13.08
C ASN A 199 -44.70 -13.42 13.96
N ASN A 200 -43.71 -12.53 14.10
CA ASN A 200 -43.18 -12.16 15.43
C ASN A 200 -42.16 -11.01 15.40
N ILE A 201 -42.03 -10.41 16.57
CA ILE A 201 -41.39 -9.18 17.03
C ILE A 201 -39.88 -9.07 16.76
N ILE A 202 -39.45 -7.84 16.42
CA ILE A 202 -38.11 -7.24 16.41
C ILE A 202 -37.05 -8.06 17.18
N SER A 203 -36.04 -8.56 16.47
CA SER A 203 -34.75 -8.93 17.04
C SER A 203 -33.65 -8.08 16.40
N ASN A 204 -32.85 -7.41 17.23
CA ASN A 204 -31.66 -6.66 16.80
C ASN A 204 -30.72 -7.57 15.98
N PRO A 205 -30.13 -7.08 14.88
CA PRO A 205 -29.10 -7.84 14.17
C PRO A 205 -27.90 -8.03 15.10
N THR A 206 -27.56 -9.29 15.41
CA THR A 206 -26.36 -9.63 16.18
C THR A 206 -25.23 -9.91 15.20
N ILE A 207 -24.11 -9.19 15.34
CA ILE A 207 -22.89 -9.47 14.60
C ILE A 207 -22.10 -10.53 15.39
N GLU A 208 -22.11 -11.78 14.92
CA GLU A 208 -21.21 -12.81 15.44
C GLU A 208 -19.94 -12.87 14.59
N ALA A 209 -18.80 -12.53 15.19
CA ALA A 209 -17.48 -12.72 14.61
C ALA A 209 -16.84 -13.99 15.18
N THR A 210 -16.32 -14.86 14.30
CA THR A 210 -15.53 -16.03 14.69
C THR A 210 -14.14 -15.92 14.10
N THR A 211 -13.13 -16.28 14.89
CA THR A 211 -11.74 -16.42 14.41
C THR A 211 -11.54 -17.79 13.78
N THR A 212 -10.49 -17.94 12.97
CA THR A 212 -10.05 -19.23 12.40
C THR A 212 -9.73 -20.30 13.47
N SER A 213 -9.63 -19.92 14.75
CA SER A 213 -9.48 -20.84 15.89
C SER A 213 -10.81 -21.30 16.51
N GLY A 214 -11.96 -20.91 15.94
CA GLY A 214 -13.29 -21.33 16.41
C GLY A 214 -13.71 -20.72 17.76
N GLN A 215 -13.01 -19.70 18.26
CA GLN A 215 -13.44 -19.01 19.47
C GLN A 215 -14.45 -17.89 19.15
N PRO A 216 -15.62 -17.86 19.82
CA PRO A 216 -16.58 -16.78 19.65
C PRO A 216 -16.07 -15.49 20.30
N ILE A 217 -16.18 -14.37 19.59
CA ILE A 217 -15.92 -13.03 20.13
C ILE A 217 -17.26 -12.44 20.56
N LYS A 218 -17.41 -12.13 21.86
CA LYS A 218 -18.52 -11.28 22.33
C LYS A 218 -18.18 -9.82 22.05
N ILE A 219 -18.94 -9.19 21.16
CA ILE A 219 -18.91 -7.73 20.98
C ILE A 219 -20.01 -7.15 21.87
N GLU A 220 -19.61 -6.47 22.94
CA GLU A 220 -20.53 -5.71 23.78
C GLU A 220 -20.68 -4.31 23.16
N LEU A 221 -21.88 -3.98 22.70
CA LEU A 221 -22.20 -2.65 22.19
C LEU A 221 -22.14 -1.67 23.38
N ALA A 222 -21.26 -0.67 23.32
CA ALA A 222 -21.33 0.46 24.24
C ALA A 222 -22.65 1.20 24.02
N GLU A 223 -23.39 1.43 25.12
CA GLU A 223 -24.67 2.15 25.16
C GLU A 223 -24.59 3.58 24.62
#